data_AF-A0AA42DK60-F1
#
_entry.id   AF-A0AA42DK60-F1
#
_cell.length_a   1.000
_cell.length_b   1.000
_cell.length_c   1.000
_cell.angle_alpha   90.00
_cell.angle_beta   90.00
_cell.angle_gamma   90.00
#
_symmetry.space_group_name_H-M   'P 1'
#
loop_
_entity.id
_entity.type
_entity.pdbx_description
1 polymer ?
#
loop_
_entity_poly.entity_id
_entity_poly.type
_entity_poly.pdbx_seq_one_letter_code
_entity_poly.pdbx_strand_id
1 'polypeptide(L)'
;MSKLLSKQELEAHINQFRDILAHFDYSQLKNIRFFNLESLYNYMDTVEGNPFQEQYQALQSELDFLQPYLPFVSSERAAHFLTAMSKAKDDEEIAEIKKDYTQKLRKDFINVARTMTTNDQWASLLSTCEEIRLHKEESSLASY
;
A
#
# COMPACT_ATOMS: atom_id res chain seq x y z
N MET A 1 6.91 20.43 -4.58
CA MET A 1 6.52 19.41 -5.57
C MET A 1 7.19 18.11 -5.15
N SER A 2 6.43 17.05 -4.83
CA SER A 2 7.06 15.75 -4.57
C SER A 2 7.71 15.27 -5.87
N LYS A 3 9.02 15.03 -5.84
CA LYS A 3 9.74 14.50 -7.00
C LYS A 3 9.10 13.17 -7.38
N LEU A 4 8.64 13.04 -8.62
CA LEU A 4 8.15 11.76 -9.15
C LEU A 4 9.28 10.74 -9.02
N LEU A 5 8.93 9.53 -8.60
CA LEU A 5 9.89 8.43 -8.58
C LEU A 5 10.34 8.16 -10.01
N SER A 6 11.60 7.82 -10.18
CA SER A 6 12.09 7.15 -11.38
C SER A 6 11.57 5.71 -11.43
N LYS A 7 11.60 5.09 -12.61
CA LYS A 7 11.27 3.67 -12.78
C LYS A 7 12.07 2.76 -11.84
N GLN A 8 13.36 3.03 -11.66
CA GLN A 8 14.24 2.25 -10.79
C GLN A 8 13.86 2.37 -9.31
N GLU A 9 13.50 3.58 -8.87
CA GLU A 9 13.03 3.80 -7.49
C GLU A 9 11.67 3.12 -7.26
N LEU A 10 10.74 3.21 -8.21
CA LEU A 10 9.45 2.52 -8.12
C LEU A 10 9.63 1.00 -8.02
N GLU A 11 10.47 0.42 -8.87
CA GLU A 11 10.80 -1.00 -8.84
C GLU A 11 11.46 -1.41 -7.51
N ALA A 12 12.41 -0.61 -7.01
CA ALA A 12 13.06 -0.85 -5.74
C ALA A 12 12.06 -0.87 -4.56
N HIS A 13 11.15 0.11 -4.49
CA HIS A 13 10.12 0.17 -3.45
C HIS A 13 9.12 -1.00 -3.54
N ILE A 14 8.70 -1.39 -4.75
CA ILE A 14 7.82 -2.57 -4.93
C ILE A 14 8.52 -3.86 -4.49
N ASN A 15 9.79 -4.02 -4.85
CA ASN A 15 10.59 -5.19 -4.45
C ASN A 15 10.84 -5.21 -2.94
N GLN A 16 11.11 -4.06 -2.32
CA GLN A 16 11.26 -3.96 -0.87
C GLN A 16 9.94 -4.28 -0.14
N PHE A 17 8.81 -3.76 -0.64
CA PHE A 17 7.49 -4.09 -0.11
C PHE A 17 7.21 -5.60 -0.18
N ARG A 18 7.54 -6.22 -1.33
CA ARG A 18 7.44 -7.67 -1.51
C ARG A 18 8.33 -8.44 -0.52
N ASP A 19 9.56 -7.98 -0.32
CA ASP A 19 10.53 -8.60 0.58
C ASP A 19 10.03 -8.58 2.03
N ILE A 20 9.53 -7.42 2.50
CA ILE A 20 8.95 -7.26 3.83
C ILE A 20 7.74 -8.20 4.02
N LEU A 21 6.89 -8.37 3.00
CA LEU A 21 5.77 -9.30 3.07
C LEU A 21 6.21 -10.77 3.16
N ALA A 22 7.27 -11.14 2.45
CA ALA A 22 7.72 -12.53 2.35
C ALA A 22 8.60 -12.97 3.54
N HIS A 23 9.41 -12.07 4.08
CA HIS A 23 10.46 -12.38 5.05
C HIS A 23 10.16 -11.81 6.44
N PHE A 24 9.11 -12.32 7.07
CA PHE A 24 8.86 -12.00 8.47
C PHE A 24 9.91 -12.64 9.38
N ASP A 25 10.55 -11.83 10.23
CA ASP A 25 11.53 -12.31 11.19
C ASP A 25 10.85 -12.95 12.42
N TYR A 26 10.57 -14.25 12.32
CA TYR A 26 10.06 -15.04 13.46
C TYR A 26 11.09 -15.23 14.58
N SER A 27 12.36 -14.89 14.37
CA SER A 27 13.40 -15.11 15.37
C SER A 27 13.23 -14.22 16.61
N GLN A 28 12.49 -13.12 16.48
CA GLN A 28 12.13 -12.25 17.59
C GLN A 28 11.03 -12.84 18.51
N LEU A 29 10.29 -13.84 18.04
CA LEU A 29 9.25 -14.53 18.84
C LEU A 29 9.83 -15.68 19.69
N LYS A 30 11.16 -15.75 19.85
CA LYS A 30 11.82 -16.78 20.68
C LYS A 30 11.25 -16.73 22.09
N ASN A 31 10.55 -17.80 22.48
CA ASN A 31 9.90 -18.03 23.78
C ASN A 31 8.47 -17.50 23.94
N ILE A 32 7.79 -17.11 22.87
CA ILE A 32 6.36 -16.76 22.91
C ILE A 32 5.54 -17.92 22.34
N ARG A 33 4.60 -18.44 23.13
CA ARG A 33 3.61 -19.43 22.69
C ARG A 33 2.21 -18.87 22.87
N PHE A 34 1.54 -18.62 21.76
CA PHE A 34 0.13 -18.26 21.75
C PHE A 34 -0.70 -19.53 21.97
N PHE A 35 -1.55 -19.54 22.99
CA PHE A 35 -2.39 -20.68 23.33
C PHE A 35 -3.75 -20.62 22.62
N ASN A 36 -4.16 -19.43 22.18
CA ASN A 36 -5.32 -19.20 21.33
C ASN A 36 -5.14 -17.90 20.50
N LEU A 37 -6.07 -17.64 19.59
CA LEU A 37 -6.03 -16.45 18.74
C LEU A 37 -6.19 -15.14 19.54
N GLU A 38 -6.98 -15.17 20.62
CA GLU A 38 -7.15 -14.03 21.52
C GLU A 38 -5.83 -13.62 22.18
N SER A 39 -4.99 -14.58 22.59
CA SER A 39 -3.67 -14.33 23.16
C SER A 39 -2.70 -13.72 22.15
N LEU A 40 -2.86 -14.03 20.86
CA LEU A 40 -2.10 -13.39 19.78
C LEU A 40 -2.55 -11.93 19.60
N TYR A 41 -3.86 -11.67 19.51
CA TYR A 41 -4.36 -10.30 19.36
C TYR A 41 -4.01 -9.44 20.57
N ASN A 42 -4.19 -9.98 21.78
CA ASN A 42 -3.80 -9.27 23.00
C ASN A 42 -2.30 -8.95 23.00
N TYR A 43 -1.43 -9.86 22.54
CA TYR A 43 0.00 -9.56 22.38
C TYR A 43 0.25 -8.42 21.38
N MET A 44 -0.41 -8.45 20.22
CA MET A 44 -0.26 -7.41 19.20
C MET A 44 -0.70 -6.02 19.71
N ASP A 45 -1.72 -5.97 20.57
CA ASP A 45 -2.29 -4.73 21.08
C ASP A 45 -1.56 -4.18 22.32
N THR A 46 -0.96 -5.05 23.13
CA THR A 46 -0.40 -4.67 24.44
C THR A 46 1.13 -4.61 24.48
N VAL A 47 1.82 -5.29 23.57
CA VAL A 47 3.29 -5.28 23.51
C VAL A 47 3.74 -4.29 22.46
N GLU A 48 4.20 -3.12 22.90
CA GLU A 48 4.77 -2.11 22.01
C GLU A 48 6.06 -2.61 21.36
N GLY A 49 6.26 -2.25 20.08
CA GLY A 49 7.45 -2.64 19.32
C GLY A 49 7.47 -4.14 19.02
N ASN A 50 6.33 -4.81 19.03
CA ASN A 50 6.29 -6.22 18.67
C ASN A 50 6.61 -6.43 17.17
N PRO A 51 7.12 -7.60 16.77
CA PRO A 51 7.56 -7.82 15.38
C PRO A 51 6.46 -7.64 14.33
N PHE A 52 5.18 -7.89 14.69
CA PHE A 52 4.05 -7.67 13.79
C PHE A 52 3.79 -6.18 13.57
N GLN A 53 3.91 -5.37 14.64
CA GLN A 53 3.82 -3.92 14.55
C GLN A 53 4.96 -3.34 13.71
N GLU A 54 6.20 -3.81 13.91
CA GLU A 54 7.36 -3.38 13.13
C GLU A 54 7.20 -3.71 11.64
N GLN A 55 6.79 -4.94 11.31
CA GLN A 55 6.52 -5.31 9.92
C GLN A 55 5.41 -4.44 9.32
N TYR A 56 4.32 -4.20 10.06
CA TYR A 56 3.23 -3.36 9.58
C TYR A 56 3.70 -1.92 9.32
N GLN A 57 4.52 -1.35 10.20
CA GLN A 57 5.12 -0.03 10.02
C GLN A 57 6.05 0.03 8.81
N ALA A 58 6.88 -0.99 8.60
CA ALA A 58 7.74 -1.09 7.44
C ALA A 58 6.93 -1.12 6.14
N LEU A 59 5.84 -1.91 6.10
CA LEU A 59 4.91 -1.91 4.95
C LEU A 59 4.26 -0.54 4.72
N GLN A 60 3.85 0.16 5.79
CA GLN A 60 3.28 1.51 5.65
C GLN A 60 4.29 2.52 5.12
N SER A 61 5.54 2.45 5.57
CA SER A 61 6.61 3.31 5.09
C SER A 61 6.86 3.13 3.60
N GLU A 62 6.87 1.90 3.10
CA GLU A 62 6.96 1.65 1.64
C GLU A 62 5.71 2.15 0.90
N LEU A 63 4.52 1.99 1.50
CA LEU A 63 3.28 2.50 0.91
C LEU A 63 3.23 4.03 0.85
N ASP A 64 3.95 4.76 1.71
CA ASP A 64 4.05 6.22 1.61
C ASP A 64 4.71 6.65 0.28
N PHE A 65 5.69 5.89 -0.19
CA PHE A 65 6.33 6.11 -1.50
C PHE A 65 5.47 5.58 -2.65
N LEU A 66 4.87 4.40 -2.48
CA LEU A 66 4.13 3.71 -3.54
C LEU A 66 2.72 4.27 -3.79
N GLN A 67 2.08 4.84 -2.77
CA GLN A 67 0.69 5.30 -2.81
C GLN A 67 0.32 6.07 -4.09
N PRO A 68 1.11 7.03 -4.59
CA PRO A 68 0.76 7.78 -5.79
C PRO A 68 0.66 6.92 -7.06
N TYR A 69 1.24 5.73 -7.05
CA TYR A 69 1.38 4.84 -8.21
C TYR A 69 0.57 3.55 -8.06
N LEU A 70 -0.19 3.40 -6.96
CA LEU A 70 -0.98 2.21 -6.73
C LEU A 70 -2.21 2.16 -7.64
N PRO A 71 -2.47 1.03 -8.32
CA PRO A 71 -3.68 0.85 -9.10
C PRO A 71 -4.89 0.62 -8.20
N PHE A 72 -6.07 1.04 -8.67
CA PHE A 72 -7.32 0.58 -8.09
C PHE A 72 -7.46 -0.91 -8.32
N VAL A 73 -7.63 -1.65 -7.23
CA VAL A 73 -7.61 -3.11 -7.26
C VAL A 73 -8.94 -3.71 -7.74
N SER A 74 -9.99 -2.89 -7.85
CA SER A 74 -11.23 -3.25 -8.54
C SER A 74 -11.87 -2.02 -9.21
N SER A 75 -12.60 -2.26 -10.30
CA SER A 75 -13.39 -1.25 -11.00
C SER A 75 -14.48 -0.65 -10.11
N GLU A 76 -15.07 -1.46 -9.24
CA GLU A 76 -16.03 -1.05 -8.22
C GLU A 76 -15.42 0.00 -7.27
N ARG A 77 -14.19 -0.23 -6.78
CA ARG A 77 -13.45 0.70 -5.91
C ARG A 77 -13.26 2.06 -6.59
N ALA A 78 -12.86 2.05 -7.86
CA ALA A 78 -12.68 3.24 -8.67
C ALA A 78 -14.01 3.98 -8.90
N ALA A 79 -15.09 3.26 -9.24
CA ALA A 79 -16.40 3.85 -9.46
C ALA A 79 -16.96 4.51 -8.19
N HIS A 80 -16.79 3.87 -7.02
CA HIS A 80 -17.18 4.46 -5.75
C HIS A 80 -16.38 5.72 -5.44
N PHE A 81 -15.06 5.73 -5.68
CA PHE A 81 -14.22 6.91 -5.49
C PHE A 81 -14.70 8.07 -6.37
N LEU A 82 -14.90 7.82 -7.66
CA LEU A 82 -15.35 8.83 -8.61
C LEU A 82 -16.76 9.36 -8.26
N THR A 83 -17.64 8.48 -7.79
CA THR A 83 -18.99 8.86 -7.35
C THR A 83 -18.98 9.69 -6.07
N ALA A 84 -18.07 9.39 -5.14
CA ALA A 84 -17.90 10.19 -3.92
C ALA A 84 -17.34 11.57 -4.26
N MET A 85 -16.29 11.61 -5.09
CA MET A 85 -15.68 12.85 -5.58
C MET A 85 -16.67 13.74 -6.34
N SER A 86 -17.56 13.18 -7.15
CA SER A 86 -18.55 13.97 -7.92
C SER A 86 -19.68 14.55 -7.06
N LYS A 87 -19.88 14.01 -5.86
CA LYS A 87 -20.88 14.48 -4.89
C LYS A 87 -20.31 15.47 -3.87
N ALA A 88 -18.98 15.59 -3.80
CA ALA A 88 -18.31 16.50 -2.88
C ALA A 88 -18.63 17.95 -3.25
N LYS A 89 -18.99 18.75 -2.24
CA LYS A 89 -19.47 20.12 -2.41
C LYS A 89 -18.40 21.17 -2.14
N ASP A 90 -17.40 20.82 -1.34
CA ASP A 90 -16.33 21.70 -0.93
C ASP A 90 -14.99 20.95 -0.83
N ASP A 91 -13.93 21.72 -0.64
CA ASP A 91 -12.56 21.19 -0.57
C ASP A 91 -12.31 20.32 0.68
N GLU A 92 -13.09 20.51 1.74
CA GLU A 92 -12.99 19.74 2.99
C GLU A 92 -13.53 18.32 2.78
N GLU A 93 -14.73 18.20 2.20
CA GLU A 93 -15.30 16.90 1.79
C GLU A 93 -14.39 16.17 0.80
N ILE A 94 -13.78 16.90 -0.16
CA ILE A 94 -12.80 16.31 -1.09
C ILE A 94 -11.57 15.76 -0.35
N ALA A 95 -11.06 16.49 0.64
CA ALA A 95 -9.90 16.06 1.41
C ALA A 95 -10.20 14.81 2.25
N GLU A 96 -11.38 14.75 2.86
CA GLU A 96 -11.86 13.57 3.60
C GLU A 96 -12.02 12.35 2.69
N ILE A 97 -12.68 12.53 1.53
CA ILE A 97 -12.84 11.46 0.54
C ILE A 97 -11.46 10.93 0.11
N LYS A 98 -10.52 11.83 -0.22
CA LYS A 98 -9.16 11.41 -0.60
C LYS A 98 -8.46 10.62 0.51
N LYS A 99 -8.58 11.06 1.77
CA LYS A 99 -7.99 10.37 2.93
C LYS A 99 -8.58 8.97 3.11
N ASP A 100 -9.90 8.85 3.09
CA ASP A 100 -10.61 7.58 3.25
C ASP A 100 -10.26 6.58 2.15
N TYR A 101 -10.26 7.04 0.90
CA TYR A 101 -9.94 6.16 -0.24
C TYR A 101 -8.46 5.82 -0.31
N THR A 102 -7.59 6.71 0.16
CA THR A 102 -6.17 6.40 0.32
C THR A 102 -5.97 5.22 1.28
N GLN A 103 -6.63 5.24 2.44
CA GLN A 103 -6.55 4.14 3.40
C GLN A 103 -7.10 2.83 2.84
N LYS A 104 -8.24 2.90 2.13
CA LYS A 104 -8.84 1.74 1.47
C LYS A 104 -7.91 1.18 0.39
N LEU A 105 -7.34 2.03 -0.45
CA LEU A 105 -6.40 1.65 -1.51
C LEU A 105 -5.18 0.91 -0.95
N ARG A 106 -4.55 1.45 0.11
CA ARG A 106 -3.44 0.80 0.80
C ARG A 106 -3.82 -0.59 1.32
N LYS A 107 -4.98 -0.71 1.96
CA LYS A 107 -5.48 -1.98 2.49
C LYS A 107 -5.74 -2.99 1.38
N ASP A 108 -6.41 -2.58 0.31
CA ASP A 108 -6.71 -3.44 -0.84
C ASP A 108 -5.43 -3.92 -1.51
N PHE A 109 -4.44 -3.02 -1.67
CA PHE A 109 -3.15 -3.34 -2.23
C PHE A 109 -2.40 -4.39 -1.39
N ILE A 110 -2.33 -4.23 -0.07
CA ILE A 110 -1.74 -5.24 0.83
C ILE A 110 -2.47 -6.58 0.66
N ASN A 111 -3.79 -6.58 0.62
CA ASN A 111 -4.58 -7.80 0.50
C ASN A 111 -4.31 -8.54 -0.81
N VAL A 112 -4.18 -7.82 -1.93
CA VAL A 112 -3.85 -8.44 -3.22
C VAL A 112 -2.39 -8.85 -3.30
N ALA A 113 -1.47 -8.05 -2.78
CA ALA A 113 -0.05 -8.44 -2.72
C ALA A 113 0.16 -9.75 -1.94
N ARG A 114 -0.64 -10.00 -0.89
CA ARG A 114 -0.61 -11.25 -0.12
C ARG A 114 -1.09 -12.48 -0.88
N THR A 115 -1.86 -12.31 -1.97
CA THR A 115 -2.31 -13.43 -2.81
C THR A 115 -1.38 -13.69 -3.99
N MET A 116 -0.40 -12.80 -4.24
CA MET A 116 0.57 -12.94 -5.32
C MET A 116 1.71 -13.88 -4.92
N THR A 117 1.80 -15.02 -5.61
CA THR A 117 2.78 -16.08 -5.32
C THR A 117 3.83 -16.25 -6.42
N THR A 118 3.62 -15.70 -7.62
CA THR A 118 4.54 -15.88 -8.75
C THR A 118 5.22 -14.57 -9.17
N ASN A 119 6.43 -14.68 -9.72
CA ASN A 119 7.15 -13.52 -10.26
C ASN A 119 6.37 -12.80 -11.37
N ASP A 120 5.60 -13.53 -12.19
CA ASP A 120 4.80 -12.94 -13.26
C ASP A 120 3.68 -12.04 -12.74
N GLN A 121 3.05 -12.41 -11.62
CA GLN A 121 2.05 -11.55 -10.97
C GLN A 121 2.66 -10.25 -10.46
N TRP A 122 3.86 -10.33 -9.87
CA TRP A 122 4.60 -9.15 -9.41
C TRP A 122 5.10 -8.28 -10.57
N ALA A 123 5.56 -8.89 -11.66
CA ALA A 123 5.97 -8.18 -12.87
C ALA A 123 4.79 -7.45 -13.54
N SER A 124 3.61 -8.10 -13.59
CA SER A 124 2.38 -7.48 -14.07
C SER A 124 1.99 -6.27 -13.22
N LEU A 125 2.05 -6.41 -11.88
CA LEU A 125 1.78 -5.30 -10.97
C LEU A 125 2.74 -4.13 -11.17
N LEU A 126 4.04 -4.41 -11.27
CA LEU A 126 5.06 -3.39 -11.54
C LEU A 126 4.78 -2.65 -12.86
N SER A 127 4.37 -3.38 -13.90
CA SER A 127 3.98 -2.77 -15.18
C SER A 127 2.82 -1.81 -15.02
N THR A 128 1.77 -2.20 -14.29
CA THR A 128 0.61 -1.32 -14.04
C THR A 128 1.00 -0.09 -13.21
N CYS A 129 1.85 -0.24 -12.19
CA CYS A 129 2.34 0.91 -11.42
C CYS A 129 3.18 1.86 -12.29
N GLU A 130 4.00 1.32 -13.20
CA GLU A 130 4.81 2.11 -14.13
C GLU A 130 3.94 2.87 -15.15
N GLU A 131 2.86 2.27 -15.65
CA GLU A 131 1.88 2.96 -16.51
C GLU A 131 1.27 4.17 -15.79
N ILE A 132 0.90 4.01 -14.51
CA ILE A 132 0.39 5.13 -13.69
C ILE A 132 1.46 6.20 -13.50
N ARG A 133 2.72 5.81 -13.25
CA ARG A 133 3.86 6.72 -13.13
C ARG A 133 4.07 7.52 -14.41
N LEU A 134 4.05 6.88 -15.57
CA LEU A 134 4.19 7.50 -16.89
C LEU A 134 3.07 8.50 -17.16
N HIS A 135 1.80 8.14 -16.92
CA HIS A 135 0.69 9.07 -17.09
C HIS A 135 0.79 10.31 -16.19
N LYS A 136 1.33 10.16 -14.98
CA LYS A 136 1.61 11.29 -14.08
C LYS A 136 2.74 12.16 -14.58
N GLU A 137 3.79 11.57 -15.13
CA GLU A 137 4.89 12.27 -15.75
C GLU A 137 4.41 13.08 -16.97
N GLU A 138 3.64 12.47 -17.87
CA GLU A 138 3.01 13.12 -19.03
C GLU A 138 2.12 14.30 -18.62
N SER A 139 1.24 14.09 -17.63
CA SER A 139 0.33 15.14 -17.14
C SER A 139 1.09 16.31 -16.50
N SER A 140 2.20 16.02 -15.83
CA SER A 140 3.05 17.05 -15.22
C SER A 140 3.80 17.86 -16.28
N LEU A 141 4.28 17.21 -17.35
CA LEU A 141 4.96 17.84 -18.48
C LEU A 141 4.01 18.68 -19.35
N ALA A 142 2.75 18.24 -19.53
CA ALA A 142 1.73 18.96 -20.29
C ALA A 142 1.16 20.19 -19.56
N SER A 143 1.45 20.33 -18.27
CA SER A 143 1.01 21.46 -17.43
C SER A 143 2.03 22.62 -17.39
N TYR A 144 3.15 22.50 -18.12
CA TYR A 144 4.14 23.55 -18.37
C TYR A 144 4.00 24.08 -19.81
#